data_AF-A0A942A667-F1
#
_entry.id   AF-A0A942A667-F1
#
_cell.length_a   1.000
_cell.length_b   1.000
_cell.length_c   1.000
_cell.angle_alpha   90.00
_cell.angle_beta   90.00
_cell.angle_gamma   90.00
#
_symmetry.space_group_name_H-M   'P 1'
#
loop_
_entity.id
_entity.type
_entity.pdbx_description
1 polymer ?
#
loop_
_entity_poly.entity_id
_entity_poly.type
_entity_poly.pdbx_seq_one_letter_code
_entity_poly.pdbx_strand_id
1 'polypeptide(L)' 'VRILLSQHIGAPAVPVVRQGDRVSAGIMIAQPGNGLSVAIHASIDGMVTQVTDKYIRITQN' A
#
# COMPACT_ATOMS: atom_id res chain seq x y z
N VAL A 1 -9.45 5.65 0.97
CA VAL A 1 -8.14 6.32 1.18
C VAL A 1 -7.19 6.01 0.03
N ARG A 2 -6.27 6.94 -0.28
CA ARG A 2 -5.17 6.73 -1.22
C ARG A 2 -3.86 6.71 -0.44
N ILE A 3 -3.13 5.60 -0.50
CA ILE A 3 -1.88 5.40 0.21
C ILE A 3 -0.75 5.46 -0.81
N LEU A 4 0.13 6.46 -0.70
CA LEU A 4 1.23 6.68 -1.64
C LEU A 4 2.36 5.68 -1.38
N LEU A 5 2.97 5.17 -2.44
CA LEU A 5 4.11 4.24 -2.34
C LEU A 5 5.44 4.96 -2.05
N SER A 6 5.46 6.29 -2.16
CA SER A 6 6.63 7.14 -1.96
C SER A 6 6.32 8.28 -0.98
N GLN A 7 6.13 7.94 0.29
CA GLN A 7 5.81 8.89 1.38
C GLN A 7 6.98 9.14 2.35
N HIS A 8 8.06 8.39 2.20
CA HIS A 8 9.26 8.42 3.04
C HIS A 8 10.52 8.66 2.20
N ILE A 9 11.64 8.97 2.85
CA ILE A 9 12.95 9.07 2.19
C ILE A 9 13.41 7.68 1.73
N GLY A 10 13.88 7.57 0.49
CA GLY A 10 14.36 6.32 -0.10
C GLY A 10 13.53 5.83 -1.28
N ALA A 11 13.76 4.59 -1.71
CA ALA A 11 13.07 3.99 -2.84
C ALA A 11 11.58 3.77 -2.51
N PRO A 12 10.67 3.91 -3.50
CA PRO A 12 9.26 3.58 -3.32
C PRO A 12 9.05 2.17 -2.80
N ALA A 13 8.06 1.98 -1.94
CA ALA A 13 7.62 0.66 -1.52
C ALA A 13 6.95 -0.08 -2.69
N VAL A 14 7.09 -1.40 -2.72
CA VAL A 14 6.56 -2.26 -3.79
C VAL A 14 5.26 -2.89 -3.31
N PRO A 15 4.12 -2.68 -3.98
CA PRO A 15 2.85 -3.30 -3.62
C PRO A 15 2.95 -4.82 -3.49
N VAL A 16 2.36 -5.38 -2.44
CA VAL A 16 2.23 -6.84 -2.23
C VAL A 16 0.77 -7.32 -2.30
N VAL A 17 -0.16 -6.39 -2.50
CA VAL A 17 -1.59 -6.64 -2.71
C VAL A 17 -1.97 -6.33 -4.15
N ARG A 18 -3.15 -6.81 -4.56
CA ARG A 18 -3.75 -6.59 -5.88
C ARG A 18 -5.19 -6.07 -5.75
N GLN A 19 -5.71 -5.50 -6.84
CA GLN A 19 -7.11 -5.07 -6.89
C GLN A 19 -8.04 -6.24 -6.58
N GLY A 20 -9.05 -5.99 -5.73
CA GLY A 20 -10.00 -6.99 -5.24
C GLY A 20 -9.62 -7.62 -3.90
N ASP A 21 -8.37 -7.47 -3.44
CA ASP A 21 -7.97 -8.01 -2.13
C ASP A 21 -8.71 -7.28 -0.99
N ARG A 22 -9.15 -8.04 0.01
CA ARG A 22 -9.61 -7.49 1.29
C ARG A 22 -8.42 -7.32 2.22
N VAL A 23 -8.38 -6.20 2.93
CA VAL A 23 -7.30 -5.86 3.86
C VAL A 23 -7.89 -5.39 5.17
N SER A 24 -7.19 -5.67 6.27
CA SER A 24 -7.46 -5.10 7.59
C SER A 24 -6.46 -3.99 7.90
N ALA A 25 -6.85 -3.03 8.74
CA ALA A 25 -5.94 -2.01 9.23
C ALA A 25 -4.72 -2.66 9.90
N GLY A 26 -3.54 -2.12 9.62
CA GLY A 26 -2.27 -2.60 10.17
C GLY A 26 -1.61 -3.73 9.38
N ILE A 27 -2.25 -4.33 8.36
CA ILE A 27 -1.58 -5.33 7.53
C ILE A 27 -0.67 -4.67 6.50
N MET A 28 0.46 -5.32 6.19
CA MET A 28 1.39 -4.84 5.17
C MET A 28 0.75 -4.93 3.78
N ILE A 29 0.77 -3.82 3.04
CA ILE A 29 0.23 -3.72 1.68
C ILE A 29 1.29 -3.34 0.64
N ALA A 30 2.45 -2.85 1.08
CA ALA A 30 3.64 -2.73 0.26
C ALA A 30 4.89 -3.04 1.07
N GLN A 31 5.80 -3.85 0.51
CA GLN A 31 7.09 -4.18 1.11
C GLN A 31 8.14 -3.10 0.78
N PRO A 32 9.23 -2.99 1.56
CA PRO A 32 10.33 -2.08 1.21
C PRO A 32 10.86 -2.35 -0.20
N GLY A 33 11.12 -1.27 -0.95
CA GLY A 33 11.81 -1.34 -2.23
C GLY A 33 13.31 -1.61 -2.10
N ASN A 34 14.03 -1.56 -3.21
CA ASN A 34 15.47 -1.78 -3.22
C ASN A 34 16.24 -0.63 -2.53
N GLY A 35 17.17 -0.94 -1.64
CA GLY A 35 17.94 0.03 -0.87
C GLY A 35 17.21 0.55 0.37
N LEU A 36 17.44 1.82 0.75
CA LEU A 36 16.72 2.46 1.85
C LEU A 36 15.24 2.57 1.47
N SER A 37 14.37 1.89 2.21
CA SER A 37 12.92 1.94 2.02
C SER A 37 12.20 1.44 3.27
N VAL A 38 10.88 1.64 3.35
CA VAL A 38 10.04 1.32 4.50
C VAL A 38 8.77 0.62 4.02
N ALA A 39 8.32 -0.37 4.78
CA ALA A 39 7.05 -1.06 4.51
C ALA A 39 5.86 -0.13 4.75
N ILE A 40 4.78 -0.34 4.00
CA ILE A 40 3.54 0.41 4.13
C ILE A 40 2.42 -0.52 4.53
N HIS A 41 1.62 -0.09 5.50
CA HIS A 41 0.51 -0.85 6.05
C HIS A 41 -0.82 -0.16 5.73
N ALA A 42 -1.90 -0.94 5.64
CA ALA A 42 -3.24 -0.40 5.44
C ALA A 42 -3.65 0.46 6.64
N SER A 43 -4.17 1.66 6.39
CA SER A 43 -4.65 2.56 7.46
C SER A 43 -6.10 2.31 7.86
N ILE A 44 -6.83 1.48 7.11
CA ILE A 44 -8.23 1.14 7.33
C ILE A 44 -8.48 -0.31 6.91
N ASP A 45 -9.54 -0.90 7.47
CA ASP A 45 -10.17 -2.08 6.87
C ASP A 45 -10.84 -1.68 5.53
N GLY A 46 -10.82 -2.59 4.55
CA GLY A 46 -11.54 -2.37 3.30
C GLY A 46 -11.11 -3.27 2.16
N MET A 47 -11.46 -2.85 0.94
CA MET A 47 -11.11 -3.53 -0.31
C MET A 47 -10.14 -2.67 -1.12
N VAL A 48 -9.09 -3.29 -1.64
CA VAL A 48 -8.17 -2.67 -2.60
C VAL A 48 -8.91 -2.49 -3.91
N THR A 49 -9.17 -1.24 -4.29
CA THR A 49 -9.89 -0.89 -5.52
C THR A 49 -8.98 -0.44 -6.64
N GLN A 50 -7.72 -0.12 -6.35
CA GLN A 50 -6.72 0.24 -7.35
C GLN A 50 -5.30 0.03 -6.82
N VAL A 51 -4.41 -0.46 -7.68
CA VAL A 51 -2.96 -0.52 -7.44
C VAL A 51 -2.28 0.08 -8.66
N THR A 52 -1.39 1.05 -8.45
CA THR A 52 -0.57 1.67 -9.50
C THR A 52 0.90 1.69 -9.10
N ASP A 53 1.74 2.24 -9.97
CA ASP A 53 3.15 2.57 -9.70
C ASP A 53 3.31 3.64 -8.60
N LYS A 54 2.25 4.40 -8.28
CA LYS A 54 2.30 5.55 -7.35
C LYS A 54 1.53 5.33 -6.06
N TYR A 55 0.44 4.56 -6.08
CA TYR A 55 -0.43 4.42 -4.92
C TYR A 55 -1.26 3.14 -4.91
N ILE A 56 -1.77 2.82 -3.72
CA ILE A 56 -2.83 1.83 -3.48
C ILE A 56 -4.07 2.58 -3.02
N ARG A 57 -5.25 2.26 -3.57
CA ARG A 57 -6.54 2.80 -3.12
C ARG A 57 -7.33 1.73 -2.40
N ILE A 58 -7.73 2.04 -1.16
CA ILE A 58 -8.59 1.18 -0.34
C ILE A 58 -9.89 1.92 -0.07
N THR A 59 -11.03 1.26 -0.25
CA THR A 59 -12.36 1.79 0.08
C THR A 59 -13.01 0.92 1.14
N GLN A 60 -13.66 1.54 2.12
CA GLN A 60 -14.63 0.85 2.97
C GLN A 60 -15.85 0.51 2.12
N ASN A 61 -16.37 -0.71 2.31
CA ASN A 61 -17.67 -1.09 1.77
C ASN A 61 -18.76 -0.53 2.67
#